data_AF-A0A950JGD9-F1
#
_entry.id   AF-A0A950JGD9-F1
#
_cell.length_a   1.000
_cell.length_b   1.000
_cell.length_c   1.000
_cell.angle_alpha   90.00
_cell.angle_beta   90.00
_cell.angle_gamma   90.00
#
_symmetry.space_group_name_H-M   'P 1'
#
loop_
_entity.id
_entity.type
_entity.pdbx_description
1 polymer ?
#
loop_
_entity_poly.entity_id
_entity_poly.type
_entity_poly.pdbx_seq_one_letter_code
_entity_poly.pdbx_strand_id
1 'polypeptide(L)'
;MAALTADPIPEPIRLGRRVAVALAVGLAASVALYWLMLGPRPDVAAACETMRFWLKFVDSAAFALPTLLLTLRLAHPDAKPRALALWLAAPLILLAAGVIV
;
A
#
# COMPACT_ATOMS: atom_id res chain seq x y z
N MET A 1 -4.42 37.18 27.55
CA MET A 1 -4.52 37.14 26.06
C MET A 1 -3.19 36.77 25.37
N ALA A 2 -2.01 37.00 25.97
CA ALA A 2 -0.72 36.64 25.36
C ALA A 2 -0.36 35.13 25.35
N ALA A 3 -1.11 34.28 26.08
CA ALA A 3 -0.82 32.84 26.16
C ALA A 3 -1.35 32.03 24.97
N LEU A 4 -2.33 32.55 24.22
CA LEU A 4 -2.91 31.88 23.03
C LEU A 4 -2.09 32.12 21.75
N THR A 5 -1.16 33.08 21.77
CA THR A 5 -0.27 33.42 20.65
C THR A 5 1.05 32.67 20.65
N ALA A 6 1.31 31.89 21.70
CA ALA A 6 2.51 31.06 21.81
C ALA A 6 2.30 29.65 21.25
N ASP A 7 1.43 29.51 20.24
CA ASP A 7 1.20 28.22 19.60
C ASP A 7 2.49 27.83 18.85
N PRO A 8 3.22 26.80 19.29
CA PRO A 8 4.40 26.37 18.56
C PRO A 8 3.90 25.84 17.23
N ILE A 9 4.33 26.44 16.12
CA ILE A 9 4.07 25.92 14.78
C ILE A 9 4.56 24.46 14.79
N PRO A 10 3.67 23.45 14.78
CA PRO A 10 4.10 22.07 14.87
C PRO A 10 4.94 21.80 13.63
N GLU A 11 6.18 21.30 13.81
CA GLU A 11 6.97 20.89 12.66
C GLU A 11 6.15 19.92 11.82
N PRO A 12 6.01 20.16 10.51
CA PRO A 12 5.18 19.32 9.67
C PRO A 12 5.75 17.90 9.71
N ILE A 13 5.06 17.01 10.42
CA ILE A 13 5.39 15.59 10.43
C ILE A 13 5.30 15.14 8.99
N ARG A 14 6.44 14.71 8.43
CA ARG A 14 6.52 14.10 7.10
C ARG A 14 5.90 12.69 7.14
N LEU A 15 4.59 12.64 7.31
CA LEU A 15 3.80 11.41 7.48
C LEU A 15 4.09 10.42 6.35
N GLY A 16 4.11 10.90 5.10
CA GLY A 16 4.44 10.07 3.94
C GLY A 16 5.81 9.39 4.05
N ARG A 17 6.85 10.09 4.53
CA ARG A 17 8.19 9.49 4.71
C ARG A 17 8.18 8.44 5.82
N ARG A 18 7.53 8.71 6.96
CA ARG A 18 7.46 7.75 8.07
C ARG A 18 6.72 6.48 7.66
N VAL A 19 5.60 6.63 6.95
CA VAL A 19 4.81 5.51 6.43
C VAL A 19 5.60 4.71 5.39
N ALA A 20 6.32 5.37 4.47
CA ALA A 20 7.17 4.69 3.50
C ALA A 20 8.29 3.87 4.18
N VAL A 21 8.94 4.44 5.21
CA VAL A 21 9.95 3.72 5.99
C VAL A 21 9.32 2.54 6.74
N ALA A 22 8.16 2.72 7.37
CA ALA A 22 7.47 1.64 8.07
C ALA A 22 7.08 0.50 7.13
N LEU A 23 6.59 0.81 5.91
CA LEU A 23 6.28 -0.19 4.90
C LEU A 23 7.52 -0.91 4.39
N ALA A 24 8.63 -0.20 4.17
CA ALA A 24 9.89 -0.80 3.74
C ALA A 24 10.45 -1.77 4.81
N VAL A 25 10.43 -1.35 6.08
CA VAL A 25 10.85 -2.20 7.20
C VAL A 25 9.92 -3.39 7.36
N GLY A 26 8.60 -3.18 7.28
CA GLY A 26 7.61 -4.26 7.36
C GLY A 26 7.76 -5.27 6.23
N LEU A 27 7.98 -4.82 5.00
CA LEU A 27 8.25 -5.68 3.85
C LEU A 27 9.53 -6.49 4.06
N ALA A 28 10.63 -5.85 4.45
CA ALA A 28 11.90 -6.54 4.72
C ALA A 28 11.75 -7.59 5.83
N ALA A 29 11.07 -7.24 6.92
CA ALA A 29 10.79 -8.18 8.01
C ALA A 29 9.91 -9.34 7.55
N SER A 30 8.89 -9.08 6.74
CA SER A 30 7.99 -10.10 6.21
C SER A 30 8.71 -11.08 5.28
N VAL A 31 9.59 -10.56 4.41
CA VAL A 31 10.43 -11.38 3.53
C VAL A 31 11.41 -12.22 4.34
N ALA A 32 12.06 -11.64 5.35
CA ALA A 32 12.97 -12.37 6.23
C ALA A 32 12.26 -13.50 6.99
N LEU A 33 11.07 -13.22 7.55
CA LEU A 33 10.25 -14.23 8.23
C LEU A 33 9.79 -15.32 7.26
N TYR A 34 9.34 -14.96 6.06
CA TYR A 34 8.99 -15.94 5.02
C TYR A 34 10.18 -16.88 4.72
N TRP A 35 11.37 -16.32 4.54
CA TRP A 35 12.56 -17.10 4.23
C TRP A 35 12.99 -18.02 5.37
N LEU A 36 12.89 -17.54 6.61
CA LEU A 36 13.32 -18.29 7.79
C LEU A 36 12.34 -19.40 8.18
N MET A 37 11.03 -19.16 8.00
CA MET A 37 9.98 -20.04 8.51
C MET A 37 9.43 -20.99 7.44
N LEU A 38 9.21 -20.50 6.21
CA LEU A 38 8.57 -21.28 5.14
C LEU A 38 9.57 -21.65 4.04
N GLY A 39 10.43 -20.71 3.66
CA GLY A 39 11.31 -20.85 2.51
C GLY A 39 10.57 -20.85 1.15
N PRO A 40 11.31 -20.74 0.04
CA PRO A 40 10.74 -20.81 -1.29
C PRO A 40 10.15 -22.20 -1.57
N ARG A 41 8.94 -22.21 -2.15
CA ARG A 41 8.29 -23.45 -2.58
C ARG A 41 9.05 -24.07 -3.77
N PRO A 42 9.21 -25.41 -3.83
CA PRO A 42 9.96 -26.06 -4.92
C PRO A 42 9.37 -25.77 -6.32
N ASP A 43 8.06 -25.53 -6.43
CA ASP A 43 7.36 -25.20 -7.68
C ASP A 43 7.27 -23.70 -7.97
N VAL A 44 7.95 -22.81 -7.21
CA VAL A 44 7.88 -21.35 -7.47
C VAL A 44 8.29 -21.00 -8.90
N ALA A 45 9.33 -21.63 -9.45
CA ALA A 45 9.79 -21.36 -10.80
C ALA A 45 8.69 -21.61 -11.85
N ALA A 46 8.02 -22.76 -11.76
CA ALA A 46 6.88 -23.09 -12.62
C ALA A 46 5.66 -22.19 -12.36
N ALA A 47 5.41 -21.83 -11.10
CA ALA A 47 4.32 -20.93 -10.75
C ALA A 47 4.50 -19.52 -11.35
N CYS A 48 5.73 -19.01 -11.39
CA CYS A 48 6.06 -17.71 -11.99
C CYS A 48 5.77 -17.63 -13.50
N GLU A 49 5.67 -18.77 -14.19
CA GLU A 49 5.29 -18.80 -15.61
C GLU A 49 3.77 -18.60 -15.81
N THR A 50 2.98 -18.65 -14.73
CA THR A 50 1.53 -18.49 -14.78
C THR A 50 1.11 -17.05 -14.48
N MET A 51 0.17 -16.52 -15.28
CA MET A 51 -0.43 -15.20 -15.03
C MET A 51 -1.09 -15.13 -13.64
N ARG A 52 -1.69 -16.23 -13.18
CA ARG A 52 -2.41 -16.31 -11.90
C ARG A 52 -1.50 -16.13 -10.68
N PHE A 53 -0.22 -16.47 -10.79
CA PHE A 53 0.75 -16.19 -9.73
C PHE A 53 0.97 -14.68 -9.58
N TRP A 54 1.27 -13.99 -10.69
CA TRP A 54 1.50 -12.54 -10.69
C TRP A 54 0.25 -11.74 -10.33
N LEU A 55 -0.93 -12.20 -10.76
CA LEU A 55 -2.19 -11.53 -10.47
C LEU A 55 -2.41 -11.32 -8.97
N LYS A 56 -2.02 -12.26 -8.10
CA LYS A 56 -2.16 -12.11 -6.65
C LYS A 56 -1.41 -10.87 -6.12
N PHE A 57 -0.20 -10.64 -6.62
CA PHE A 57 0.61 -9.51 -6.21
C PHE A 57 0.10 -8.21 -6.83
N VAL A 58 -0.27 -8.23 -8.11
CA VAL A 58 -0.80 -7.07 -8.83
C VAL A 58 -2.13 -6.61 -8.20
N ASP A 59 -3.04 -7.54 -7.92
CA ASP A 59 -4.34 -7.25 -7.30
C ASP A 59 -4.17 -6.68 -5.88
N SER A 60 -3.28 -7.28 -5.08
CA SER A 60 -2.96 -6.77 -3.73
C SER A 60 -2.36 -5.36 -3.78
N ALA A 61 -1.46 -5.09 -4.74
CA ALA A 61 -0.87 -3.76 -4.93
C ALA A 61 -1.90 -2.74 -5.45
N ALA A 62 -2.77 -3.15 -6.37
CA ALA A 62 -3.85 -2.34 -6.90
C ALA A 62 -4.88 -1.95 -5.83
N PHE A 63 -5.03 -2.75 -4.78
CA PHE A 63 -5.80 -2.36 -3.60
C PHE A 63 -5.00 -1.47 -2.63
N ALA A 64 -3.77 -1.88 -2.29
CA ALA A 64 -2.97 -1.23 -1.26
C ALA A 64 -2.56 0.20 -1.65
N LEU A 65 -2.10 0.43 -2.89
CA LEU A 65 -1.56 1.71 -3.32
C LEU A 65 -2.61 2.84 -3.36
N PRO A 66 -3.78 2.68 -4.01
CA PRO A 66 -4.80 3.72 -4.02
C PRO A 66 -5.34 4.02 -2.63
N THR A 67 -5.54 2.97 -1.81
CA THR A 67 -5.99 3.12 -0.41
C THR A 67 -4.98 3.94 0.38
N LEU A 68 -3.70 3.57 0.35
CA LEU A 68 -2.64 4.28 1.06
C LEU A 68 -2.53 5.75 0.62
N LEU A 69 -2.52 5.99 -0.69
CA LEU A 69 -2.42 7.34 -1.24
C LEU A 69 -3.64 8.19 -0.89
N LEU A 70 -4.85 7.61 -0.91
CA LEU A 70 -6.07 8.27 -0.47
C LEU A 70 -6.02 8.60 1.02
N THR A 71 -5.60 7.67 1.87
CA THR A 71 -5.48 7.91 3.31
C THR A 71 -4.48 9.02 3.60
N LEU A 72 -3.30 9.00 2.97
CA LEU A 72 -2.30 10.06 3.13
C LEU A 72 -2.81 11.41 2.62
N ARG A 73 -3.57 11.41 1.53
CA ARG A 73 -4.16 12.63 0.97
C ARG A 73 -5.25 13.20 1.87
N LEU A 74 -6.19 12.37 2.31
CA LEU A 74 -7.33 12.75 3.16
C LEU A 74 -6.93 13.08 4.60
N ALA A 75 -5.68 12.79 5.01
CA ALA A 75 -5.12 13.29 6.25
C ALA A 75 -4.97 14.83 6.28
N HIS A 76 -5.06 15.50 5.12
CA HIS A 76 -5.14 16.96 5.04
C HIS A 76 -6.60 17.41 4.90
N PRO A 77 -7.08 18.32 5.77
CA PRO A 77 -8.51 18.68 5.86
C PRO A 77 -9.10 19.28 4.58
N ASP A 78 -8.30 19.98 3.76
CA ASP A 78 -8.76 20.57 2.49
C ASP A 78 -8.61 19.66 1.26
N ALA A 79 -8.11 18.44 1.45
CA ALA A 79 -7.78 17.57 0.34
C ALA A 79 -9.01 16.81 -0.19
N LYS A 80 -9.21 16.86 -1.51
CA LYS A 80 -10.28 16.13 -2.20
C LYS A 80 -9.76 14.80 -2.78
N PRO A 81 -10.53 13.69 -2.71
CA PRO A 81 -10.11 12.38 -3.25
C PRO A 81 -9.77 12.42 -4.75
N ARG A 82 -10.59 13.13 -5.55
CA ARG A 82 -10.49 13.22 -7.02
C ARG A 82 -10.44 11.84 -7.71
N ALA A 83 -9.88 11.78 -8.92
CA ALA A 83 -9.75 10.56 -9.73
C ALA A 83 -9.05 9.40 -9.00
N LEU A 84 -8.29 9.65 -7.93
CA LEU A 84 -7.66 8.61 -7.12
C LEU A 84 -8.69 7.67 -6.47
N ALA A 85 -9.88 8.17 -6.13
CA ALA A 85 -10.97 7.33 -5.62
C ALA A 85 -11.47 6.31 -6.65
N LEU A 86 -11.42 6.63 -7.94
CA LEU A 86 -11.83 5.70 -9.01
C LEU A 86 -10.90 4.49 -9.08
N TRP A 87 -9.63 4.63 -8.69
CA TRP A 87 -8.67 3.53 -8.65
C TRP A 87 -9.01 2.47 -7.60
N LEU A 88 -9.92 2.74 -6.64
CA LEU A 88 -10.42 1.71 -5.73
C LEU A 88 -11.23 0.62 -6.45
N ALA A 89 -11.72 0.88 -7.66
CA ALA A 89 -12.38 -0.13 -8.49
C ALA A 89 -11.38 -1.10 -9.16
N ALA A 90 -10.09 -0.73 -9.27
CA ALA A 90 -9.08 -1.54 -9.94
C ALA A 90 -8.97 -2.99 -9.41
N PRO A 91 -8.88 -3.25 -8.09
CA PRO A 91 -8.82 -4.63 -7.59
C PRO A 91 -10.08 -5.43 -7.90
N LEU A 92 -11.27 -4.81 -7.89
CA LEU A 92 -12.50 -5.51 -8.27
C LEU A 92 -12.49 -5.93 -9.73
N ILE A 93 -11.98 -5.07 -10.62
CA ILE A 93 -11.84 -5.35 -12.04
C ILE A 93 -10.79 -6.46 -12.28
N LEU A 94 -9.65 -6.38 -11.59
CA LEU A 94 -8.58 -7.40 -11.69
C LEU A 94 -9.05 -8.76 -11.16
N LEU A 95 -9.76 -8.78 -10.05
CA LEU A 95 -10.34 -10.00 -9.48
C LEU A 95 -11.38 -10.61 -10.42
N ALA A 96 -12.28 -9.79 -10.98
CA ALA A 96 -13.25 -10.24 -11.97
C ALA A 96 -12.56 -10.83 -13.22
N ALA A 97 -11.52 -10.19 -13.73
CA ALA A 97 -10.73 -10.71 -14.84
C ALA A 97 -10.03 -12.04 -14.47
N GLY A 98 -9.51 -12.16 -13.25
CA GLY A 98 -8.85 -13.37 -12.76
C GLY A 98 -9.75 -14.58 -12.57
N VAL A 99 -11.06 -14.38 -12.37
CA VAL A 99 -12.05 -15.48 -12.27
C VAL A 99 -12.43 -16.03 -13.65
N ILE A 100 -12.31 -15.21 -14.71
CA ILE A 100 -12.69 -15.57 -16.07
C ILE A 100 -11.59 -16.39 -16.78
N VAL A 101 -10.35 -16.38 -16.26
CA VAL A 101 -9.16 -17.05 -16.81
C VAL A 101 -8.82 -18.33 -16.05
#